data_AF-A0A6I1W1Y7-F1
#
_entry.id   AF-A0A6I1W1Y7-F1
#
_cell.length_a   1.000
_cell.length_b   1.000
_cell.length_c   1.000
_cell.angle_alpha   90.00
_cell.angle_beta   90.00
_cell.angle_gamma   90.00
#
_symmetry.space_group_name_H-M   'P 1'
#
loop_
_entity.id
_entity.type
_entity.pdbx_description
1 polymer ?
#
loop_
_entity_poly.entity_id
_entity_poly.type
_entity_poly.pdbx_seq_one_letter_code
_entity_poly.pdbx_strand_id
1 'polypeptide(L)'
;VIFREPIHVGELVTFLASVNYTGNTSMEVGIKVVTENIRERSVRHTNSCFFTMVAVDDDRKPAAVPPLQPLNSEDKRRFIQGKQRRQIR
;
A
#
# COMPACT_ATOMS: atom_id res chain seq x y z
N VAL A 1 0.27 7.25 9.55
CA VAL A 1 0.84 7.70 8.26
C VAL A 1 1.77 8.87 8.55
N ILE A 2 2.92 8.97 7.87
CA ILE A 2 3.85 10.10 8.06
C ILE A 2 4.01 10.81 6.71
N PHE A 3 3.69 12.10 6.69
CA PHE A 3 3.93 12.97 5.54
C PHE A 3 5.32 13.58 5.67
N ARG A 4 6.18 13.32 4.68
CA ARG A 4 7.56 13.84 4.66
C ARG A 4 7.65 15.20 4.01
N GLU A 5 6.81 15.43 3.01
CA GLU A 5 6.80 16.64 2.19
C GLU A 5 5.37 17.04 1.83
N PRO A 6 5.11 18.34 1.59
CA PRO A 6 3.82 18.81 1.09
C PRO A 6 3.62 18.47 -0.40
N ILE A 7 2.36 18.40 -0.81
CA ILE A 7 1.93 18.32 -2.21
C ILE A 7 1.36 19.68 -2.60
N HIS A 8 1.87 20.29 -3.67
CA HIS A 8 1.43 21.60 -4.13
C HIS A 8 0.39 21.48 -5.24
N VAL A 9 -0.42 22.54 -5.40
CA VAL A 9 -1.41 22.62 -6.48
C VAL A 9 -0.69 22.63 -7.82
N GLY A 10 -1.15 21.77 -8.74
CA GLY A 10 -0.57 21.63 -10.08
C GLY A 10 0.53 20.58 -10.19
N GLU A 11 0.91 19.90 -9.10
CA GLU A 11 1.80 18.73 -9.16
C GLU A 11 1.03 17.47 -9.58
N LEU A 12 1.69 16.61 -10.36
CA LEU A 12 1.17 15.29 -10.69
C LEU A 12 1.40 14.35 -9.51
N VAL A 13 0.34 13.65 -9.07
CA VAL A 13 0.41 12.72 -7.93
C VAL A 13 0.19 11.30 -8.42
N THR A 14 1.18 10.44 -8.18
CA THR A 14 1.17 9.03 -8.56
C THR A 14 1.08 8.15 -7.32
N PHE A 15 0.04 7.33 -7.24
CA PHE A 15 -0.16 6.36 -6.17
C PHE A 15 0.27 4.97 -6.65
N LEU A 16 1.36 4.46 -6.08
CA LEU A 16 1.86 3.12 -6.35
C LEU A 16 1.39 2.18 -5.24
N ALA A 17 0.34 1.41 -5.52
CA ALA A 17 -0.27 0.49 -4.57
C ALA A 17 0.09 -0.97 -4.86
N SER A 18 0.27 -1.76 -3.80
CA SER A 18 0.51 -3.20 -3.88
C SER A 18 -0.10 -3.90 -2.68
N VAL A 19 -0.69 -5.08 -2.89
CA VAL A 19 -1.01 -5.99 -1.77
C VAL A 19 0.32 -6.49 -1.22
N ASN A 20 0.58 -6.21 0.05
CA ASN A 20 1.81 -6.62 0.73
C ASN A 20 1.62 -7.91 1.50
N TYR A 21 0.42 -8.18 2.02
CA TYR A 21 0.13 -9.36 2.82
C TYR A 21 -1.37 -9.69 2.78
N THR A 22 -1.71 -10.98 2.81
CA THR A 22 -3.10 -11.48 2.86
C THR A 22 -3.30 -12.30 4.14
N GLY A 23 -4.35 -11.98 4.88
CA GLY A 23 -4.90 -12.79 5.96
C GLY A 23 -5.89 -13.84 5.44
N ASN A 24 -6.86 -14.21 6.28
CA ASN A 24 -7.94 -15.10 5.86
C ASN A 24 -8.97 -14.35 5.01
N THR A 25 -9.42 -13.19 5.47
CA THR A 25 -10.43 -12.34 4.79
C THR A 25 -9.94 -10.91 4.55
N SER A 26 -8.71 -10.60 4.95
CA SER A 26 -8.16 -9.25 4.92
C SER A 26 -6.88 -9.15 4.10
N MET A 27 -6.58 -7.95 3.62
CA MET A 27 -5.41 -7.62 2.82
C MET A 27 -4.74 -6.38 3.38
N GLU A 28 -3.43 -6.42 3.59
CA GLU A 28 -2.63 -5.22 3.78
C GLU A 28 -2.24 -4.67 2.41
N VAL A 29 -2.62 -3.43 2.13
CA VAL A 29 -2.25 -2.70 0.91
C VAL A 29 -1.24 -1.62 1.29
N GLY A 30 -0.02 -1.74 0.77
CA GLY A 30 1.00 -0.70 0.86
C GLY A 30 0.86 0.28 -0.29
N ILE A 31 0.91 1.58 0.02
CA ILE A 31 0.81 2.65 -0.97
C ILE A 31 2.01 3.57 -0.80
N LYS A 32 2.75 3.78 -1.90
CA LYS A 32 3.80 4.78 -2.03
C LYS A 32 3.27 5.94 -2.86
N VAL A 33 3.28 7.14 -2.31
CA VAL A 33 2.82 8.36 -2.99
C VAL A 33 4.02 9.13 -3.51
N VAL A 34 4.07 9.30 -4.82
CA VAL A 34 5.11 10.05 -5.52
C VAL A 34 4.48 11.30 -6.12
N THR A 35 5.16 12.43 -5.99
CA THR A 35 4.75 13.71 -6.57
C THR A 35 5.76 14.16 -7.61
N GLU A 36 5.27 14.73 -8.71
CA GLU A 36 6.09 15.17 -9.82
C GLU A 36 5.75 16.61 -10.19
N ASN A 37 6.76 17.48 -10.21
CA ASN A 37 6.65 18.80 -10.81
C ASN A 37 7.08 18.70 -12.28
N ILE A 38 6.11 18.72 -13.18
CA ILE A 38 6.32 18.53 -14.62
C ILE A 38 7.24 19.61 -15.21
N ARG A 39 7.18 20.84 -14.69
CA ARG A 39 7.98 21.97 -15.19
C ARG A 39 9.44 21.85 -14.77
N GLU A 40 9.67 21.47 -13.52
CA GLU A 40 11.01 21.32 -12.94
C GLU A 40 11.63 19.94 -13.18
N ARG A 41 10.84 18.98 -13.71
CA ARG A 41 11.22 17.58 -13.88
C ARG A 41 11.73 16.93 -12.58
N SER A 42 11.15 17.35 -11.44
CA SER A 42 11.51 16.83 -10.12
C SER A 42 10.49 15.79 -9.66
N VAL A 43 10.98 14.70 -9.06
CA VAL A 43 10.17 13.58 -8.54
C VAL A 43 10.46 13.42 -7.07
N ARG A 44 9.43 13.40 -6.22
CA ARG A 44 9.57 13.36 -4.76
C ARG A 44 8.68 12.32 -4.11
N HIS A 45 9.13 11.74 -2.99
CA HIS A 45 8.38 10.75 -2.23
C HIS A 45 7.72 11.41 -1.02
N THR A 46 6.42 11.66 -1.14
CA THR A 46 5.64 12.40 -0.13
C THR A 46 5.35 11.55 1.10
N ASN A 47 4.80 10.35 0.90
CA ASN A 47 4.46 9.45 2.00
C ASN A 47 4.34 8.00 1.54
N SER A 48 4.52 7.10 2.51
CA SER A 48 4.09 5.70 2.40
C SER A 48 3.07 5.40 3.48
N CYS A 49 2.02 4.67 3.14
CA CYS A 49 0.97 4.26 4.07
C CYS A 49 0.56 2.80 3.85
N PHE A 50 -0.06 2.22 4.87
CA PHE A 50 -0.50 0.82 4.88
C PHE A 50 -1.95 0.75 5.33
N PHE A 51 -2.82 0.28 4.44
CA PHE A 51 -4.24 0.10 4.71
C PHE A 51 -4.55 -1.37 4.93
N THR A 52 -5.52 -1.65 5.80
CA THR A 52 -6.11 -2.98 5.94
C THR A 52 -7.47 -2.95 5.27
N MET A 53 -7.62 -3.74 4.22
CA MET A 53 -8.89 -3.95 3.52
C MET A 53 -9.47 -5.30 3.93
N VAL A 54 -10.80 -5.42 3.97
CA VAL A 54 -11.51 -6.68 4.22
C VAL A 54 -12.35 -6.98 2.99
N ALA A 55 -12.20 -8.18 2.43
CA ALA A 55 -13.06 -8.62 1.34
C ALA A 55 -14.44 -8.97 1.89
N VAL A 56 -15.48 -8.58 1.18
CA VAL A 56 -16.88 -8.85 1.54
C VAL A 56 -17.60 -9.52 0.37
N ASP A 57 -18.51 -10.45 0.69
CA ASP A 57 -19.42 -11.07 -0.29
C ASP A 57 -20.69 -10.23 -0.51
N ASP A 58 -21.60 -10.73 -1.33
CA ASP A 58 -22.87 -10.07 -1.67
C ASP A 58 -23.79 -9.88 -0.43
N ASP A 59 -23.64 -10.72 0.59
CA ASP A 59 -24.35 -10.64 1.87
C ASP A 59 -23.63 -9.70 2.88
N ARG A 60 -22.59 -8.98 2.44
CA ARG A 60 -21.71 -8.11 3.26
C ARG A 60 -20.97 -8.85 4.37
N LYS A 61 -20.76 -10.17 4.23
CA LYS A 61 -19.97 -10.97 5.18
C LYS A 61 -18.51 -11.05 4.73
N PRO A 62 -17.54 -11.17 5.65
CA PRO A 62 -16.14 -11.32 5.29
C PRO A 62 -15.90 -12.56 4.41
N ALA A 63 -15.35 -12.34 3.21
CA ALA A 63 -15.05 -13.40 2.25
C ALA A 63 -13.57 -13.78 2.30
N ALA A 64 -13.26 -15.05 2.05
CA ALA A 64 -11.89 -15.53 2.03
C ALA A 64 -11.11 -14.91 0.86
N VAL A 65 -9.86 -14.51 1.12
CA VAL A 65 -8.95 -13.98 0.09
C VAL A 65 -7.88 -15.01 -0.28
N PRO A 66 -7.47 -15.10 -1.56
CA PRO A 66 -6.36 -15.97 -1.94
C PRO A 66 -5.05 -15.59 -1.21
N PRO A 67 -4.26 -16.57 -0.74
CA PRO A 67 -2.95 -16.30 -0.16
C PRO A 67 -2.02 -15.64 -1.19
N LEU A 68 -1.43 -14.50 -0.82
CA LEU A 68 -0.41 -13.82 -1.61
C LEU A 68 0.85 -14.68 -1.66
N GLN A 69 1.32 -14.96 -2.88
CA GLN A 69 2.59 -15.66 -3.14
C GLN A 69 3.64 -14.65 -3.62
N PRO A 70 4.61 -14.24 -2.78
CA PRO A 70 5.62 -13.29 -3.18
C PRO A 70 6.60 -13.87 -4.21
N LEU A 71 6.73 -13.23 -5.38
CA LEU A 71 7.52 -13.76 -6.50
C LEU A 71 8.99 -13.34 -6.43
N ASN A 72 9.25 -12.08 -6.09
CA ASN A 72 10.61 -11.50 -6.06
C ASN A 72 11.05 -11.12 -4.63
N SER A 73 12.29 -10.67 -4.49
CA SER A 73 12.88 -10.28 -3.19
C SER A 73 12.16 -9.10 -2.54
N GLU A 74 11.71 -8.13 -3.34
CA GLU A 74 10.95 -6.97 -2.87
C GLU A 74 9.58 -7.38 -2.31
N ASP A 75 8.87 -8.27 -2.99
CA ASP A 75 7.58 -8.80 -2.53
C ASP A 75 7.75 -9.60 -1.24
N LYS A 76 8.80 -10.45 -1.16
CA LYS A 76 9.11 -11.22 0.06
C LYS A 76 9.37 -10.31 1.25
N ARG A 77 10.14 -9.23 1.03
CA ARG A 77 10.40 -8.21 2.04
C ARG A 77 9.11 -7.53 2.50
N ARG A 78 8.26 -7.10 1.56
CA ARG A 78 6.95 -6.46 1.87
C ARG A 78 6.04 -7.41 2.63
N PHE A 79 6.03 -8.69 2.28
CA PHE A 79 5.24 -9.73 2.93
C PHE A 79 5.62 -9.95 4.39
N ILE A 80 6.92 -10.09 4.67
CA ILE A 80 7.43 -10.24 6.04
C ILE A 80 7.10 -9.00 6.87
N GLN A 81 7.34 -7.80 6.32
CA GLN A 81 7.04 -6.55 7.01
C GLN A 81 5.52 -6.35 7.24
N GLY A 82 4.67 -6.75 6.30
CA GLY A 82 3.22 -6.69 6.45
C GLY A 82 2.71 -7.63 7.53
N LYS A 83 3.27 -8.84 7.61
CA LYS A 83 2.99 -9.79 8.69
C LYS A 83 3.39 -9.23 10.06
N GLN A 84 4.54 -8.57 10.17
CA GLN A 84 4.98 -7.91 11.40
C GLN A 84 4.07 -6.74 11.78
N ARG A 85 3.72 -5.86 10.84
CA ARG A 85 2.79 -4.75 11.08
C ARG A 85 1.44 -5.23 11.59
N ARG A 86 0.94 -6.36 11.08
CA ARG A 86 -0.29 -6.98 11.57
C ARG A 86 -0.21 -7.43 13.03
N GLN A 87 0.96 -7.87 13.51
CA GLN A 87 1.11 -8.30 14.91
C GLN A 87 1.11 -7.14 15.91
N ILE A 88 1.42 -5.93 15.44
CA ILE A 88 1.50 -4.71 16.26
C ILE A 88 0.16 -3.96 16.29
N ARG A 89 -0.75 -4.27 15.36
CA ARG A 89 -2.11 -3.70 15.29
C ARG A 89 -3.07 -4.53 16.13
#